data_AF-A0AAE1I359-F1
#
_entry.id   AF-A0AAE1I359-F1
#
_cell.length_a   1.000
_cell.length_b   1.000
_cell.length_c   1.000
_cell.angle_alpha   90.00
_cell.angle_beta   90.00
_cell.angle_gamma   90.00
#
_symmetry.space_group_name_H-M   'P 1'
#
loop_
_entity.id
_entity.type
_entity.pdbx_description
1 polymer ?
#
loop_
_entity_poly.entity_id
_entity_poly.type
_entity_poly.pdbx_seq_one_letter_code
_entity_poly.pdbx_strand_id
1 'polypeptide(L)'
;MDAPGRSFVKCCVRHNGYHSCERCDVEGEYNDNNRVTYLRMDGNIRTDESYKLQVDPDHQTGLSPLIKETDAGDSLNTGLVSQVVLEPFHCSMGALSSEFGPWKLHTEIVDLISSVFEFIRPFCPIDFNRKPRSLKFFRSIAIFN
;
A
#
# COMPACT_ATOMS: atom_id res chain seq x y z
N MET A 1 -1.83 -5.49 -3.24
CA MET A 1 -0.82 -6.18 -2.42
C MET A 1 -0.42 -5.30 -1.26
N ASP A 2 -0.52 -5.81 -0.03
CA ASP A 2 -0.12 -5.08 1.18
C ASP A 2 1.40 -4.81 1.19
N ALA A 3 1.81 -3.67 1.73
CA ALA A 3 3.20 -3.18 1.69
C ALA A 3 4.22 -4.19 2.27
N PRO A 4 3.94 -4.92 3.37
CA PRO A 4 4.86 -5.93 3.90
C PRO A 4 5.06 -7.11 2.95
N GLY A 5 3.98 -7.65 2.38
CA GLY A 5 4.05 -8.78 1.45
C GLY A 5 4.81 -8.42 0.17
N ARG A 6 4.59 -7.21 -0.34
CA ARG A 6 5.32 -6.71 -1.51
C ARG A 6 6.82 -6.55 -1.23
N SER A 7 7.18 -5.92 -0.11
CA SER A 7 8.59 -5.75 0.27
C SER A 7 9.32 -7.08 0.46
N PHE A 8 8.62 -8.10 0.98
CA PHE A 8 9.15 -9.45 1.14
C PHE A 8 9.46 -10.11 -0.21
N VAL A 9 8.50 -10.10 -1.14
CA VAL A 9 8.66 -10.73 -2.47
C VAL A 9 9.68 -9.98 -3.32
N LYS A 10 9.69 -8.64 -3.26
CA LYS A 10 10.66 -7.82 -3.99
C LYS A 10 12.05 -7.83 -3.34
N CYS A 11 12.17 -8.28 -2.10
CA CYS A 11 13.37 -8.16 -1.28
C CYS A 11 13.86 -6.71 -1.22
N CYS A 12 12.95 -5.79 -0.87
CA CYS A 12 13.27 -4.38 -0.69
C CYS A 12 12.98 -3.90 0.73
N VAL A 13 13.49 -2.72 1.06
CA VAL A 13 13.22 -2.03 2.31
C VAL A 13 11.71 -1.80 2.49
N ARG A 14 11.25 -1.97 3.74
CA ARG A 14 9.85 -1.73 4.11
C ARG A 14 9.49 -0.25 4.02
N HIS A 15 8.21 0.06 3.89
CA HIS A 15 7.61 1.41 3.79
C HIS A 15 8.02 2.47 4.84
N ASN A 16 8.76 2.12 5.89
CA ASN A 16 9.25 3.03 6.93
C ASN A 16 10.79 3.18 6.95
N GLY A 17 11.50 2.65 5.97
CA GLY A 17 12.94 2.87 5.83
C GLY A 17 13.27 4.15 5.08
N TYR A 18 14.53 4.57 5.11
CA TYR A 18 15.04 5.75 4.40
C TYR A 18 14.96 5.60 2.88
N HIS A 19 15.30 4.42 2.35
CA HIS A 19 15.24 4.12 0.92
C HIS A 19 14.02 3.25 0.58
N SER A 20 12.83 3.56 1.11
CA SER A 20 11.66 2.67 0.94
C SER A 20 10.83 2.94 -0.32
N CYS A 21 10.99 4.11 -0.96
CA CYS A 21 10.27 4.39 -2.19
C CYS A 21 10.63 3.32 -3.23
N GLU A 22 9.63 2.72 -3.87
CA GLU A 22 9.85 1.65 -4.86
C GLU A 22 9.97 2.18 -6.30
N ARG A 23 9.69 3.47 -6.51
CA ARG A 23 9.69 4.11 -7.83
C ARG A 23 10.90 5.00 -8.08
N CYS A 24 11.47 5.61 -7.05
CA CYS A 24 12.63 6.49 -7.17
C CYS A 24 13.59 6.40 -5.99
N ASP A 25 14.86 6.71 -6.23
CA ASP A 25 15.97 6.64 -5.28
C ASP A 25 15.98 7.74 -4.21
N VAL A 26 14.87 8.47 -4.05
CA VAL A 26 14.75 9.49 -3.01
C VAL A 26 14.95 8.86 -1.64
N GLU A 27 15.88 9.44 -0.89
CA GLU A 27 16.09 9.18 0.52
C GLU A 27 15.08 9.97 1.36
N GLY A 28 14.40 9.29 2.28
CA GLY A 28 13.55 9.93 3.27
C GLY A 28 14.37 10.51 4.43
N GLU A 29 13.77 11.40 5.19
CA GLU A 29 14.38 12.02 6.37
C GLU A 29 13.59 11.63 7.62
N TYR A 30 14.28 11.35 8.73
CA TYR A 30 13.62 11.09 10.02
C TYR A 30 13.21 12.41 10.65
N ASN A 31 11.93 12.57 10.95
CA ASN A 31 11.43 13.76 11.62
C ASN A 31 11.36 13.59 13.15
N ASP A 32 11.11 14.69 13.84
CA ASP A 32 10.96 14.76 15.31
C ASP A 32 9.82 13.89 15.85
N ASN A 33 8.91 13.42 14.99
CA ASN A 33 7.81 12.54 15.33
C ASN A 33 8.13 11.05 15.12
N ASN A 34 9.41 10.69 14.98
CA ASN A 34 9.90 9.33 14.72
C ASN A 34 9.30 8.68 13.47
N ARG A 35 9.12 9.47 12.40
CA ARG A 35 8.62 8.99 11.11
C ARG A 35 9.59 9.36 10.00
N VAL A 36 9.68 8.50 9.00
CA VAL A 36 10.39 8.83 7.76
C VAL A 36 9.46 9.62 6.84
N THR A 37 9.92 10.77 6.36
CA THR A 37 9.20 11.63 5.41
C THR A 37 10.04 11.88 4.17
N TYR A 38 9.42 11.81 2.99
CA TYR A 38 10.08 12.04 1.70
C TYR A 38 9.74 13.46 1.24
N LEU A 39 10.61 14.42 1.54
CA LEU A 39 10.40 15.83 1.20
C LEU A 39 10.90 16.18 -0.20
N ARG A 40 11.82 15.36 -0.72
CA ARG A 40 12.44 15.53 -2.02
C ARG A 40 11.68 14.77 -3.09
N MET A 41 11.62 15.35 -4.29
CA MET A 41 10.93 14.76 -5.46
C MET A 41 11.85 14.68 -6.68
N ASP A 42 13.14 14.99 -6.51
CA ASP A 42 14.16 15.10 -7.55
C ASP A 42 15.02 13.83 -7.71
N GLY A 43 14.54 12.69 -7.19
CA GLY A 43 15.24 11.41 -7.32
C GLY A 43 15.11 10.79 -8.71
N ASN A 44 16.08 9.95 -9.06
CA ASN A 44 16.08 9.16 -10.28
C ASN A 44 15.00 8.07 -10.21
N ILE A 45 14.31 7.88 -11.33
CA ILE A 45 13.28 6.84 -11.47
C ILE A 45 13.98 5.49 -11.59
N ARG A 46 13.55 4.51 -10.79
CA ARG A 46 14.01 3.12 -10.91
C ARG A 46 13.41 2.48 -12.16
N THR A 47 14.20 1.67 -12.84
CA THR A 47 13.76 0.85 -13.96
C THR A 47 13.86 -0.61 -13.60
N ASP A 48 13.24 -1.48 -14.40
CA ASP A 48 13.34 -2.93 -14.17
C ASP A 48 14.79 -3.41 -14.30
N GLU A 49 15.57 -2.80 -15.19
CA GLU A 49 17.00 -3.07 -15.36
C GLU A 49 17.81 -2.60 -14.16
N SER A 50 17.58 -1.37 -13.68
CA SER A 50 18.31 -0.84 -12.52
C SER A 50 18.03 -1.67 -11.26
N TYR A 51 16.80 -2.19 -11.15
CA TYR A 51 16.41 -3.08 -10.05
C TYR A 51 17.08 -4.45 -10.16
N LYS A 52 17.13 -5.06 -11.35
CA LYS A 52 17.82 -6.35 -11.58
C LYS A 52 19.31 -6.27 -11.32
N LEU A 53 19.95 -5.17 -11.74
CA LEU A 53 21.38 -4.92 -11.55
C LEU A 53 21.74 -4.51 -10.12
N GLN A 54 20.76 -4.36 -9.25
CA GLN A 54 20.92 -3.95 -7.87
C GLN A 54 21.70 -2.64 -7.69
N VAL A 55 21.38 -1.64 -8.53
CA VAL A 55 22.07 -0.34 -8.54
C VAL A 55 21.93 0.41 -7.21
N ASP A 56 20.82 0.18 -6.49
CA ASP A 56 20.51 0.80 -5.21
C ASP A 56 20.54 -0.25 -4.09
N PRO A 57 21.71 -0.45 -3.44
CA PRO A 57 21.89 -1.46 -2.40
C PRO A 57 21.17 -1.10 -1.10
N ASP A 58 20.90 0.20 -0.85
CA ASP A 58 20.21 0.64 0.35
C ASP A 58 18.70 0.39 0.26
N HIS A 59 18.14 0.36 -0.95
CA HIS A 59 16.76 -0.05 -1.18
C HIS A 59 16.57 -1.58 -1.16
N GLN A 60 17.57 -2.35 -1.59
CA GLN A 60 17.42 -3.78 -1.85
C GLN A 60 18.08 -4.64 -0.77
N THR A 61 17.28 -5.45 -0.10
CA THR A 61 17.73 -6.34 0.98
C THR A 61 18.21 -7.70 0.47
N GLY A 62 18.01 -8.00 -0.82
CA GLY A 62 18.46 -9.22 -1.46
C GLY A 62 17.95 -9.38 -2.88
N LEU A 63 18.24 -10.53 -3.49
CA LEU A 63 17.74 -10.87 -4.83
C LEU A 63 16.31 -11.44 -4.72
N SER A 64 15.37 -10.78 -5.40
CA SER A 64 14.00 -11.28 -5.46
C SER A 64 13.94 -12.67 -6.10
N PRO A 65 13.15 -13.61 -5.56
CA PRO A 65 12.91 -14.90 -6.20
C PRO A 65 12.26 -14.78 -7.59
N LEU A 66 11.67 -13.62 -7.93
CA LEU A 66 11.04 -13.35 -9.22
C LEU A 66 12.03 -12.94 -10.32
N ILE A 67 13.28 -12.61 -9.96
CA ILE A 67 14.35 -12.32 -10.93
C ILE A 67 15.12 -13.59 -11.32
N LYS A 68 15.07 -14.64 -10.49
CA LYS A 68 15.87 -15.85 -10.72
C LYS A 68 15.53 -16.51 -12.06
N GLU A 69 16.59 -16.77 -12.82
CA GLU A 69 16.56 -17.76 -13.89
C GLU A 69 16.37 -19.11 -13.22
N THR A 70 15.26 -19.78 -13.52
CA THR A 70 15.04 -21.13 -13.00
C THR A 70 15.92 -22.11 -13.77
N ASP A 71 16.31 -23.22 -13.14
CA ASP A 71 17.05 -24.32 -13.77
C ASP A 71 16.32 -24.93 -14.99
N ALA A 72 15.05 -24.56 -15.17
CA ALA A 72 14.19 -24.92 -16.29
C ALA A 72 14.31 -23.96 -17.50
N GLY A 73 15.17 -22.94 -17.45
CA GLY A 73 15.42 -22.01 -18.56
C GLY A 73 14.37 -20.91 -18.75
N ASP A 74 13.27 -20.94 -18.00
CA ASP A 74 12.28 -19.86 -18.00
C ASP A 74 12.70 -18.81 -16.97
N SER A 75 13.23 -17.69 -17.48
CA SER A 75 13.32 -16.46 -16.71
C SER A 75 11.91 -15.87 -16.63
N LEU A 76 11.33 -15.79 -15.43
CA LEU A 76 10.01 -15.15 -15.27
C LEU A 76 10.06 -13.66 -15.64
N ASN A 77 11.28 -13.09 -15.81
CA ASN A 77 11.60 -11.77 -16.34
C ASN A 77 10.55 -10.69 -16.00
N THR A 78 10.09 -10.73 -14.75
CA THR A 78 8.98 -9.91 -14.29
C THR A 78 9.54 -8.53 -14.01
N GLY A 79 8.91 -7.50 -14.57
CA GLY A 79 9.26 -6.12 -14.28
C GLY A 79 8.88 -5.78 -12.84
N LEU A 80 9.82 -5.86 -11.90
CA LEU A 80 9.55 -5.61 -10.48
C LEU A 80 9.19 -4.15 -10.15
N VAL A 81 9.53 -3.22 -11.05
CA VAL A 81 9.17 -1.82 -10.94
C VAL A 81 7.90 -1.54 -11.76
N SER A 82 7.80 -2.05 -12.98
CA SER A 82 6.69 -1.75 -13.90
C SER A 82 5.42 -2.59 -13.67
N GLN A 83 5.56 -3.87 -13.34
CA GLN A 83 4.44 -4.84 -13.28
C GLN A 83 3.91 -5.06 -11.86
N VAL A 84 4.72 -4.77 -10.83
CA VAL A 84 4.24 -4.87 -9.45
C VAL A 84 3.43 -3.61 -9.10
N VAL A 85 2.12 -3.74 -9.14
CA VAL A 85 1.19 -2.65 -8.81
C VAL A 85 1.35 -2.26 -7.34
N LEU A 86 1.74 -1.00 -7.11
CA LEU A 86 1.62 -0.36 -5.81
C LEU A 86 0.13 -0.10 -5.58
N GLU A 87 -0.51 -0.79 -4.65
CA GLU A 87 -1.92 -0.52 -4.38
C GLU A 87 -2.09 0.84 -3.69
N PRO A 88 -2.74 1.82 -4.35
CA PRO A 88 -3.02 3.12 -3.74
C PRO A 88 -4.10 3.05 -2.64
N PHE A 89 -4.78 1.91 -2.50
CA PHE A 89 -6.10 1.85 -1.85
C PHE A 89 -6.13 1.34 -0.41
N HIS A 90 -5.01 0.92 0.20
CA HIS A 90 -5.02 0.61 1.65
C HIS A 90 -4.94 1.87 2.53
N CYS A 91 -4.52 3.01 1.97
CA CYS A 91 -4.43 4.31 2.66
C CYS A 91 -5.66 5.21 2.44
N SER A 92 -6.56 4.90 1.49
CA SER A 92 -7.73 5.76 1.26
C SER A 92 -8.82 5.58 2.31
N MET A 93 -9.03 4.40 2.91
CA MET A 93 -10.01 4.28 4.01
C MET A 93 -9.52 4.83 5.36
N GLY A 94 -8.22 5.08 5.52
CA GLY A 94 -7.66 5.71 6.72
C GLY A 94 -7.57 7.24 6.63
N ALA A 95 -7.28 7.77 5.44
CA ALA A 95 -7.26 9.22 5.20
C ALA A 95 -8.65 9.82 5.01
N LEU A 96 -9.64 9.02 4.57
CA LEU A 96 -11.01 9.48 4.46
C LEU A 96 -11.58 9.98 5.79
N SER A 97 -11.13 9.50 6.95
CA SER A 97 -11.62 10.05 8.23
C SER A 97 -11.16 11.47 8.53
N SER A 98 -10.05 11.94 7.95
CA SER A 98 -9.52 13.29 8.18
C SER A 98 -9.74 14.25 7.02
N GLU A 99 -10.06 13.76 5.82
CA GLU A 99 -10.20 14.58 4.60
C GLU A 99 -11.61 14.64 4.01
N PHE A 100 -12.58 13.90 4.56
CA PHE A 100 -13.96 14.32 4.36
C PHE A 100 -14.14 15.66 5.08
N GLY A 101 -14.27 16.74 4.30
CA GLY A 101 -14.69 18.04 4.82
C GLY A 101 -16.04 17.97 5.57
N PRO A 102 -16.75 19.08 5.83
CA PRO A 102 -17.96 19.10 6.65
C PRO A 102 -19.19 18.36 6.06
N TRP A 103 -18.97 17.51 5.06
CA TRP A 103 -19.95 16.71 4.35
C TRP A 103 -20.43 15.55 5.21
N LYS A 104 -21.50 15.81 5.96
CA LYS A 104 -22.20 14.80 6.74
C LYS A 104 -23.16 14.04 5.85
N LEU A 105 -23.12 12.71 5.92
CA LEU A 105 -24.15 11.87 5.29
C LEU A 105 -25.42 11.90 6.15
N HIS A 106 -26.59 11.95 5.51
CA HIS A 106 -27.87 11.86 6.19
C HIS A 106 -28.02 10.52 6.90
N THR A 107 -28.62 10.51 8.10
CA THR A 107 -28.76 9.31 8.94
C THR A 107 -29.45 8.17 8.20
N GLU A 108 -30.46 8.46 7.38
CA GLU A 108 -31.15 7.44 6.57
C GLU A 108 -30.22 6.78 5.54
N ILE A 109 -29.31 7.55 4.94
CA ILE A 109 -28.32 7.03 3.99
C ILE A 109 -27.32 6.14 4.74
N VAL A 110 -26.93 6.54 5.95
CA VAL A 110 -26.03 5.75 6.80
C VAL A 110 -26.69 4.42 7.21
N ASP A 111 -27.98 4.45 7.57
CA ASP A 111 -28.75 3.26 7.89
C ASP A 111 -28.90 2.34 6.68
N LEU A 112 -29.22 2.90 5.52
CA LEU A 112 -29.30 2.16 4.25
C LEU A 112 -27.97 1.47 3.94
N ILE A 113 -26.86 2.21 3.89
CA ILE A 113 -25.55 1.63 3.59
C ILE A 113 -25.16 0.58 4.64
N SER A 114 -25.45 0.83 5.91
CA SER A 114 -25.15 -0.11 6.99
C SER A 114 -25.91 -1.43 6.82
N SER A 115 -27.20 -1.38 6.50
CA SER A 115 -28.02 -2.57 6.24
C SER A 115 -27.53 -3.36 5.03
N VAL A 116 -27.12 -2.69 3.95
CA VAL A 116 -26.53 -3.32 2.76
C VAL A 116 -25.21 -4.02 3.12
N PHE A 117 -24.36 -3.39 3.93
CA PHE A 117 -23.09 -3.98 4.36
C PHE A 117 -23.29 -5.20 5.25
N GLU A 118 -24.27 -5.15 6.17
CA GLU A 118 -24.62 -6.30 7.01
C GLU A 118 -25.21 -7.44 6.18
N PHE A 119 -26.01 -7.14 5.16
CA PHE A 119 -26.55 -8.12 4.22
C PHE A 119 -25.47 -8.80 3.37
N ILE A 120 -24.46 -8.06 2.89
CA ILE A 120 -23.38 -8.60 2.03
C ILE A 120 -22.32 -9.34 2.84
N ARG A 121 -22.14 -9.02 4.14
CA ARG A 121 -21.15 -9.61 5.04
C ARG A 121 -21.00 -11.15 4.97
N PRO A 122 -22.08 -11.97 4.98
CA PRO A 122 -21.95 -13.42 4.89
C PRO A 122 -21.44 -13.91 3.52
N PHE A 123 -21.64 -13.13 2.46
CA PHE A 123 -21.18 -13.45 1.11
C PHE A 123 -19.75 -12.96 0.83
N CYS A 124 -19.11 -12.29 1.78
CA CYS A 124 -17.75 -11.80 1.65
C CYS A 124 -16.74 -12.97 1.75
N PRO A 125 -15.88 -13.19 0.72
CA PRO A 125 -14.90 -14.28 0.73
C PRO A 125 -13.95 -14.20 1.93
N ILE A 126 -13.43 -15.36 2.35
CA ILE A 126 -12.53 -15.45 3.51
C ILE A 126 -11.19 -14.73 3.29
N ASP A 127 -10.79 -14.55 2.03
CA ASP A 127 -9.54 -13.85 1.64
C ASP A 127 -9.54 -12.36 1.97
N PHE A 128 -10.73 -11.77 2.20
CA PHE A 128 -10.83 -10.38 2.61
C PHE A 128 -10.61 -10.25 4.12
N ASN A 129 -9.44 -9.70 4.48
CA ASN A 129 -9.03 -9.47 5.88
C ASN A 129 -9.99 -8.53 6.65
N ARG A 130 -10.80 -7.73 5.96
CA ARG A 130 -11.84 -6.87 6.56
C ARG A 130 -13.19 -7.12 5.89
N LYS A 131 -14.11 -7.70 6.64
CA LYS A 131 -15.50 -7.85 6.20
C LYS A 131 -16.24 -6.51 6.25
N PRO A 132 -17.22 -6.28 5.35
CA PRO A 132 -18.13 -5.14 5.47
C PRO A 132 -18.77 -5.10 6.86
N ARG A 133 -18.88 -3.90 7.42
CA ARG A 133 -19.44 -3.64 8.75
C ARG A 133 -20.24 -2.35 8.74
N SER A 134 -21.23 -2.26 9.61
CA SER A 134 -22.07 -1.08 9.80
C SER A 134 -21.27 0.22 9.86
N LEU A 135 -21.71 1.26 9.13
CA LEU A 135 -21.08 2.58 9.20
C LEU A 135 -21.27 3.23 10.57
N LYS A 136 -22.26 2.78 11.35
CA LYS A 136 -22.48 3.17 12.75
C LYS A 136 -21.27 2.90 13.64
N PHE A 137 -20.43 1.92 13.27
CA PHE A 137 -19.17 1.65 13.98
C PHE A 137 -18.22 2.86 13.97
N PHE A 138 -18.26 3.68 12.92
CA PHE A 138 -17.40 4.85 12.75
C PHE A 138 -17.99 6.13 13.36
N ARG A 139 -19.11 6.04 14.09
CA ARG A 139 -19.82 7.20 14.69
C ARG A 139 -18.99 7.93 15.76
N SER A 140 -17.99 7.28 16.36
CA SER A 140 -17.02 7.92 17.27
C SER A 140 -15.99 8.81 16.56
N ILE A 141 -15.89 8.73 15.23
CA ILE A 141 -15.02 9.54 14.39
C ILE A 141 -15.90 10.62 13.77
N ALA A 142 -16.03 11.78 14.43
CA ALA A 142 -16.52 13.12 14.04
C ALA A 142 -17.50 13.36 12.83
N ILE A 143 -18.06 12.34 12.20
CA ILE A 143 -18.66 12.38 10.86
C ILE A 143 -20.17 12.06 10.93
N PHE A 144 -20.65 11.43 12.00
CA PHE A 144 -22.02 10.92 12.06
C PHE A 144 -22.70 11.27 13.40
N ASN A 145 -23.69 12.16 13.38
CA ASN A 145 -24.68 12.30 14.45
C ASN A 145 -26.06 12.17 13.85
#